data_AF-A0A0F7LZD3-F1
#
_entry.id   AF-A0A0F7LZD3-F1
#
_cell.length_a   1.000
_cell.length_b   1.000
_cell.length_c   1.000
_cell.angle_alpha   90.00
_cell.angle_beta   90.00
_cell.angle_gamma   90.00
#
_symmetry.space_group_name_H-M   'P 1'
#
loop_
_entity.id
_entity.type
_entity.pdbx_description
1 polymer ?
#
loop_
_entity_poly.entity_id
_entity_poly.type
_entity_poly.pdbx_seq_one_letter_code
_entity_poly.pdbx_strand_id
1 'polypeptide(L)'
;MIGQGYLPLPVHPWQWQHYIRHHYAALLATEQLIYLGPVGDEYLPQVSLRTLSNHDRPGALHIKLPITILNTSCFRGIPGDFIHCGPELSAWMASLCAKDAELQQRGTAVMEEIAGVHVPQVLHNQLDASPYRYKEMLGATWRQSPASHCKAGERHMLMAALLQCDESGKSIASALIEESGIRPEQWLSELFTAVMVPLYHLLCAYGVGLVAHAQNLTVMLAQHRPKRVLLKDFQGDLRVLDSGVAERAGLPASADVVKRLPSNYLIHDLYTGHCVTVLRFLSAQLAKEGVIAELDFYRQLAKVLRDYQGRHPGLAPVFAELNLFAAKIERVCINRVRLKEGYGDSAQRPVPIVDGFVDNPLYLADCHLKADSETTLKEVSI
;
A
#
# COMPACT_ATOMS: atom_id res chain seq x y z
N MET A 1 -4.58 25.21 29.65
CA MET A 1 -4.04 25.94 28.48
C MET A 1 -2.64 25.44 28.24
N ILE A 2 -2.33 24.94 27.04
CA ILE A 2 -0.95 24.66 26.64
C ILE A 2 -0.27 26.03 26.48
N GLY A 3 0.80 26.31 27.23
CA GLY A 3 1.50 27.59 27.18
C GLY A 3 2.08 27.89 25.79
N GLN A 4 2.40 29.16 25.53
CA GLN A 4 3.15 29.55 24.33
C GLN A 4 4.47 28.74 24.28
N GLY A 5 4.74 28.03 23.18
CA GLY A 5 5.98 27.28 22.96
C GLY A 5 5.89 25.74 22.98
N TYR A 6 4.72 25.14 23.23
CA TYR A 6 4.53 23.68 23.21
C TYR A 6 3.51 23.23 22.16
N LEU A 7 3.71 22.03 21.62
CA LEU A 7 2.74 21.33 20.75
C LEU A 7 2.25 20.04 21.43
N PRO A 8 0.95 19.72 21.36
CA PRO A 8 0.44 18.45 21.83
C PRO A 8 0.93 17.31 20.91
N LEU A 9 1.41 16.22 21.51
CA LEU A 9 1.88 15.04 20.81
C LEU A 9 1.24 13.78 21.40
N PRO A 10 0.37 13.08 20.66
CA PRO A 10 -0.13 11.78 21.11
C PRO A 10 1.01 10.76 21.11
N VAL A 11 1.01 9.88 22.11
CA VAL A 11 2.00 8.80 22.26
C VAL A 11 1.27 7.51 22.58
N HIS A 12 1.63 6.42 21.92
CA HIS A 12 1.03 5.12 22.19
C HIS A 12 1.32 4.72 23.66
N PRO A 13 0.33 4.29 24.47
CA PRO A 13 0.54 4.02 25.90
C PRO A 13 1.68 3.03 26.19
N TRP A 14 1.76 1.95 25.39
CA TRP A 14 2.89 1.01 25.45
C TRP A 14 4.24 1.69 25.16
N GLN A 15 4.32 2.55 24.15
CA GLN A 15 5.55 3.26 23.80
C GLN A 15 5.98 4.20 24.93
N TRP A 16 5.02 4.89 25.56
CA TRP A 16 5.25 5.74 26.71
C TRP A 16 5.86 4.96 27.89
N GLN A 17 5.21 3.87 28.28
CA GLN A 17 5.59 3.06 29.43
C GLN A 17 6.95 2.36 29.26
N HIS A 18 7.23 1.86 28.05
CA HIS A 18 8.42 1.04 27.82
C HIS A 18 9.63 1.85 27.34
N TYR A 19 9.43 2.90 26.53
CA TYR A 19 10.54 3.62 25.90
C TYR A 19 10.62 5.09 26.29
N ILE A 20 9.56 5.88 26.10
CA ILE A 20 9.66 7.35 26.16
C ILE A 20 10.10 7.84 27.54
N ARG A 21 9.49 7.32 28.61
CA ARG A 21 9.81 7.75 29.98
C ARG A 21 11.29 7.56 30.37
N HIS A 22 11.98 6.60 29.73
CA HIS A 22 13.39 6.32 30.00
C HIS A 22 14.30 7.02 28.99
N HIS A 23 14.04 6.86 27.70
CA HIS A 23 14.91 7.35 26.62
C HIS A 23 14.85 8.87 26.40
N TYR A 24 13.79 9.52 26.87
CA TYR A 24 13.61 10.98 26.83
C TYR A 24 13.58 11.59 28.24
N ALA A 25 14.12 10.88 29.26
CA ALA A 25 14.14 11.34 30.65
C ALA A 25 14.77 12.72 30.82
N ALA A 26 15.80 13.06 30.02
CA ALA A 26 16.41 14.38 30.03
C ALA A 26 15.42 15.49 29.61
N LEU A 27 14.61 15.26 28.58
CA LEU A 27 13.59 16.24 28.15
C LEU A 27 12.45 16.37 29.15
N LEU A 28 12.12 15.26 29.85
CA LEU A 28 11.13 15.28 30.94
C LEU A 28 11.64 16.08 32.14
N ALA A 29 12.91 15.89 32.51
CA ALA A 29 13.53 16.58 33.65
C ALA A 29 13.71 18.09 33.41
N THR A 30 13.87 18.51 32.15
CA THR A 30 13.98 19.93 31.76
C THR A 30 12.66 20.54 31.32
N GLU A 31 11.55 19.81 31.48
CA GLU A 31 10.19 20.19 31.08
C GLU A 31 10.02 20.49 29.58
N GLN A 32 11.00 20.20 28.73
CA GLN A 32 10.87 20.28 27.27
C GLN A 32 9.88 19.22 26.72
N LEU A 33 9.66 18.15 27.48
CA LEU A 33 8.57 17.20 27.28
C LEU A 33 7.75 17.14 28.58
N ILE A 34 6.43 17.34 28.49
CA ILE A 34 5.53 17.34 29.65
C ILE A 34 4.48 16.24 29.48
N TYR A 35 4.36 15.36 30.48
CA TYR A 35 3.32 14.33 30.48
C TYR A 35 1.97 14.90 30.93
N LEU A 36 0.99 14.88 30.03
CA LEU A 36 -0.35 15.40 30.29
C LEU A 36 -1.36 14.34 30.77
N GLY A 37 -0.98 13.06 30.77
CA GLY A 37 -1.91 11.96 31.03
C GLY A 37 -2.75 11.55 29.81
N PRO A 38 -3.54 10.47 29.95
CA PRO A 38 -4.49 10.05 28.92
C PRO A 38 -5.64 11.04 28.81
N VAL A 39 -5.93 11.51 27.60
CA VAL A 39 -7.02 12.46 27.30
C VAL A 39 -7.58 12.19 25.90
N GLY A 40 -8.85 12.51 25.69
CA GLY A 40 -9.50 12.45 24.38
C GLY A 40 -10.27 11.15 24.12
N ASP A 41 -10.54 10.91 22.83
CA ASP A 41 -11.40 9.84 22.33
C ASP A 41 -10.79 8.43 22.51
N GLU A 42 -11.64 7.41 22.39
CA GLU A 42 -11.22 6.02 22.26
C GLU A 42 -10.76 5.69 20.83
N TYR A 43 -9.75 4.82 20.73
CA TYR A 43 -9.16 4.41 19.46
C TYR A 43 -8.99 2.90 19.37
N LEU A 44 -9.17 2.37 18.16
CA LEU A 44 -8.97 0.96 17.84
C LEU A 44 -7.67 0.76 17.03
N PRO A 45 -6.79 -0.17 17.44
CA PRO A 45 -5.61 -0.50 16.65
C PRO A 45 -5.99 -1.24 15.37
N GLN A 46 -5.43 -0.78 14.25
CA GLN A 46 -5.57 -1.45 12.95
C GLN A 46 -4.55 -2.58 12.81
N VAL A 47 -4.57 -3.28 11.66
CA VAL A 47 -3.66 -4.42 11.37
C VAL A 47 -2.18 -4.04 11.46
N SER A 48 -1.83 -2.77 11.22
CA SER A 48 -0.47 -2.27 11.40
C SER A 48 -0.04 -2.16 12.88
N LEU A 49 -0.94 -2.46 13.82
CA LEU A 49 -0.90 -2.29 15.28
C LEU A 49 -0.87 -0.83 15.75
N ARG A 50 -0.18 0.02 14.99
CA ARG A 50 0.23 1.35 15.40
C ARG A 50 -0.54 2.49 14.74
N THR A 51 -1.31 2.17 13.69
CA THR A 51 -2.31 3.06 13.14
C THR A 51 -3.59 2.82 13.91
N LEU A 52 -4.16 3.89 14.43
CA LEU A 52 -5.29 3.91 15.33
C LEU A 52 -6.45 4.60 14.61
N SER A 53 -7.56 3.89 14.42
CA SER A 53 -8.82 4.49 13.95
C SER A 53 -9.62 5.01 15.14
N ASN A 54 -10.18 6.21 15.01
CA ASN A 54 -11.00 6.81 16.06
C ASN A 54 -12.33 6.04 16.19
N HIS A 55 -12.62 5.52 17.37
CA HIS A 55 -13.83 4.73 17.65
C HIS A 55 -15.05 5.64 17.78
N ASP A 56 -14.93 6.71 18.56
CA ASP A 56 -16.01 7.62 18.90
C ASP A 56 -16.48 8.44 17.68
N ARG A 57 -15.54 8.76 16.78
CA ARG A 57 -15.74 9.57 15.58
C ARG A 57 -15.08 8.89 14.37
N PRO A 58 -15.74 7.91 13.72
CA PRO A 58 -15.14 7.15 12.63
C PRO A 58 -14.66 7.99 11.43
N GLY A 59 -15.28 9.15 11.18
CA GLY A 59 -14.88 10.09 10.13
C GLY A 59 -13.67 10.97 10.49
N ALA A 60 -13.18 10.93 11.73
CA ALA A 60 -12.00 11.67 12.15
C ALA A 60 -10.70 11.04 11.64
N LEU A 61 -9.61 11.80 11.65
CA LEU A 61 -8.31 11.34 11.18
C LEU A 61 -7.84 10.11 11.99
N HIS A 62 -7.27 9.13 11.29
CA HIS A 62 -6.48 8.08 11.92
C HIS A 62 -5.18 8.68 12.45
N ILE A 63 -4.70 8.14 13.58
CA ILE A 63 -3.43 8.53 14.18
C ILE A 63 -2.46 7.36 14.05
N LYS A 64 -1.27 7.58 13.48
CA LYS A 64 -0.19 6.59 13.44
C LYS A 64 0.88 6.99 14.45
N LEU A 65 1.19 6.09 15.37
CA LEU A 65 2.12 6.33 16.47
C LEU A 65 3.31 5.37 16.37
N PRO A 66 4.51 5.72 16.84
CA PRO A 66 5.59 4.76 16.99
C PRO A 66 5.23 3.73 18.05
N ILE A 67 5.52 2.46 17.75
CA ILE A 67 5.67 1.40 18.74
C ILE A 67 6.99 0.70 18.44
N THR A 68 7.93 0.70 19.38
CA THR A 68 9.23 0.03 19.23
C THR A 68 9.07 -1.49 19.45
N ILE A 69 8.16 -2.07 18.69
CA ILE A 69 7.90 -3.50 18.55
C ILE A 69 8.39 -3.89 17.16
N LEU A 70 9.22 -4.93 17.13
CA LEU A 70 9.59 -5.59 15.89
C LEU A 70 8.40 -6.42 15.41
N ASN A 71 7.87 -6.11 14.23
CA ASN A 71 6.82 -6.91 13.63
C ASN A 71 7.19 -7.25 12.18
N THR A 72 7.20 -8.54 11.86
CA THR A 72 7.72 -9.16 10.63
C THR A 72 9.19 -8.80 10.33
N SER A 73 9.43 -7.69 9.62
CA SER A 73 10.75 -7.34 9.06
C SER A 73 11.35 -6.05 9.63
N CYS A 74 10.59 -5.25 10.36
CA CYS A 74 11.09 -3.98 10.90
C CYS A 74 10.43 -3.56 12.21
N PHE A 75 11.13 -2.72 12.96
CA PHE A 75 10.55 -1.98 14.08
C PHE A 75 9.54 -0.98 13.57
N ARG A 76 8.43 -0.87 14.28
CA ARG A 76 7.29 -0.02 13.89
C ARG A 76 7.44 1.41 14.42
N GLY A 77 8.58 2.04 14.09
CA GLY A 77 8.90 3.45 14.35
C GLY A 77 8.56 4.41 13.20
N ILE A 78 8.51 5.70 13.47
CA ILE A 78 8.27 6.75 12.47
C ILE A 78 9.61 7.41 12.11
N PRO A 79 10.12 7.23 10.88
CA PRO A 79 11.34 7.90 10.43
C PRO A 79 11.10 9.40 10.26
N GLY A 80 11.97 10.23 10.84
CA GLY A 80 11.89 11.69 10.78
C GLY A 80 11.95 12.23 9.34
N ASP A 81 12.81 11.64 8.51
CA ASP A 81 13.02 12.06 7.11
C ASP A 81 11.72 12.11 6.30
N PHE A 82 10.79 11.17 6.53
CA PHE A 82 9.51 11.12 5.82
C PHE A 82 8.40 11.99 6.43
N ILE A 83 8.58 12.49 7.66
CA ILE A 83 7.59 13.37 8.30
C ILE A 83 7.55 14.73 7.61
N HIS A 84 8.69 15.23 7.17
CA HIS A 84 8.80 16.53 6.52
C HIS A 84 8.08 16.58 5.17
N CYS A 85 8.04 15.48 4.42
CA CYS A 85 7.47 15.43 3.07
C CYS A 85 6.07 14.80 2.99
N GLY A 86 5.64 14.10 4.04
CA GLY A 86 4.41 13.28 4.04
C GLY A 86 3.16 14.03 3.54
N PRO A 87 2.83 15.20 4.12
CA PRO A 87 1.66 15.96 3.70
C PRO A 87 1.71 16.42 2.25
N GLU A 88 2.81 17.04 1.83
CA GLU A 88 2.97 17.52 0.45
C GLU A 88 2.95 16.36 -0.57
N LEU A 89 3.61 15.25 -0.25
CA LEU A 89 3.63 14.06 -1.11
C LEU A 89 2.24 13.46 -1.26
N SER A 90 1.48 13.33 -0.17
CA SER A 90 0.12 12.78 -0.20
C SER A 90 -0.86 13.70 -0.93
N ALA A 91 -0.72 15.02 -0.76
CA ALA A 91 -1.53 16.02 -1.45
C ALA A 91 -1.21 16.08 -2.96
N TRP A 92 0.07 15.96 -3.35
CA TRP A 92 0.46 15.81 -4.75
C TRP A 92 -0.19 14.57 -5.37
N MET A 93 -0.13 13.44 -4.67
CA MET A 93 -0.74 12.19 -5.14
C MET A 93 -2.27 12.32 -5.25
N ALA A 94 -2.93 12.95 -4.28
CA ALA A 94 -4.36 13.25 -4.34
C ALA A 94 -4.71 14.13 -5.55
N SER A 95 -3.92 15.19 -5.79
CA SER A 95 -4.05 16.06 -6.96
C SER A 95 -3.85 15.30 -8.28
N LEU A 96 -2.89 14.38 -8.32
CA LEU A 96 -2.63 13.54 -9.50
C LEU A 96 -3.85 12.68 -9.83
N CYS A 97 -4.40 11.97 -8.84
CA CYS A 97 -5.62 11.17 -8.99
C CYS A 97 -6.84 12.01 -9.40
N ALA A 98 -6.94 13.26 -8.92
CA ALA A 98 -8.08 14.12 -9.23
C ALA A 98 -8.04 14.74 -10.63
N LYS A 99 -6.84 14.93 -11.20
CA LYS A 99 -6.62 15.59 -12.50
C LYS A 99 -6.47 14.62 -13.66
N ASP A 100 -5.91 13.45 -13.43
CA ASP A 100 -5.76 12.44 -14.47
C ASP A 100 -7.11 11.78 -14.81
N ALA A 101 -7.43 11.68 -16.10
CA ALA A 101 -8.73 11.19 -16.55
C ALA A 101 -8.92 9.70 -16.23
N GLU A 102 -7.88 8.87 -16.35
CA GLU A 102 -7.97 7.43 -16.10
C GLU A 102 -8.19 7.15 -14.60
N LEU A 103 -7.45 7.84 -13.73
CA LEU A 103 -7.58 7.73 -12.28
C LEU A 103 -8.92 8.31 -11.78
N GLN A 104 -9.32 9.47 -12.30
CA GLN A 104 -10.58 10.12 -11.94
C GLN A 104 -11.79 9.27 -12.36
N GLN A 105 -11.79 8.71 -13.57
CA GLN A 105 -12.88 7.84 -14.05
C GLN A 105 -13.06 6.60 -13.15
N ARG A 106 -11.96 6.08 -12.61
CA ARG A 106 -11.96 4.93 -11.68
C ARG A 106 -12.26 5.34 -10.23
N GLY A 107 -12.40 6.64 -9.97
CA GLY A 107 -12.58 7.20 -8.65
C GLY A 107 -11.42 6.89 -7.71
N THR A 108 -10.21 6.64 -8.21
CA THR A 108 -9.03 6.40 -7.36
C THR A 108 -8.84 7.62 -6.47
N ALA A 109 -8.71 7.38 -5.17
CA ALA A 109 -8.54 8.46 -4.20
C ALA A 109 -7.43 8.14 -3.22
N VAL A 110 -6.97 9.17 -2.53
CA VAL A 110 -5.85 9.11 -1.60
C VAL A 110 -6.38 9.43 -0.20
N MET A 111 -5.99 8.61 0.77
CA MET A 111 -6.12 8.95 2.18
C MET A 111 -4.94 9.83 2.58
N GLU A 112 -5.11 11.14 2.46
CA GLU A 112 -4.03 12.11 2.66
C GLU A 112 -3.50 12.10 4.09
N GLU A 113 -2.20 12.27 4.23
CA GLU A 113 -1.54 12.50 5.52
C GLU A 113 -1.55 14.01 5.78
N ILE A 114 -2.39 14.48 6.68
CA ILE A 114 -2.63 15.91 6.85
C ILE A 114 -1.54 16.58 7.67
N ALA A 115 -0.92 15.83 8.58
CA ALA A 115 0.10 16.35 9.48
C ALA A 115 1.05 15.24 9.94
N GLY A 116 2.26 15.63 10.31
CA GLY A 116 3.25 14.77 10.94
C GLY A 116 4.11 15.55 11.92
N VAL A 117 4.48 14.90 13.02
CA VAL A 117 5.42 15.42 14.02
C VAL A 117 6.44 14.34 14.32
N HIS A 118 7.71 14.72 14.40
CA HIS A 118 8.80 13.86 14.81
C HIS A 118 9.61 14.55 15.92
N VAL A 119 9.97 13.81 16.96
CA VAL A 119 10.86 14.31 18.01
C VAL A 119 12.16 13.51 17.97
N PRO A 120 13.27 14.10 17.45
CA PRO A 120 14.52 13.41 17.30
C PRO A 120 15.07 12.97 18.67
N GLN A 121 15.68 11.79 18.71
CA GLN A 121 16.44 11.37 19.88
C GLN A 121 17.88 11.90 19.73
N VAL A 122 18.19 12.96 20.47
CA VAL A 122 19.42 13.76 20.32
C VAL A 122 20.69 12.91 20.38
N LEU A 123 20.81 12.02 21.36
CA LEU A 123 22.01 11.20 21.57
C LEU A 123 22.19 10.15 20.47
N HIS A 124 21.11 9.48 20.07
CA HIS A 124 21.14 8.48 19.02
C HIS A 124 21.36 9.10 17.65
N ASN A 125 20.87 10.32 17.40
CA ASN A 125 21.10 11.03 16.15
C ASN A 125 22.55 11.51 15.96
N GLN A 126 23.31 11.67 17.04
CA GLN A 126 24.75 11.98 16.99
C GLN A 126 25.61 10.75 16.64
N LEU A 127 25.03 9.56 16.63
CA LEU A 127 25.72 8.30 16.39
C LEU A 127 25.32 7.72 15.03
N ASP A 128 26.28 7.66 14.11
CA ASP A 128 26.07 7.10 12.76
C ASP A 128 25.61 5.64 12.82
N ALA A 129 26.24 4.84 13.67
CA ALA A 129 25.94 3.41 13.84
C ALA A 129 24.74 3.12 14.77
N SER A 130 24.04 4.15 15.27
CA SER A 130 22.90 3.91 16.17
C SER A 130 21.79 3.14 15.44
N PRO A 131 21.24 2.07 16.03
CA PRO A 131 20.13 1.35 15.46
C PRO A 131 18.95 2.29 15.15
N TYR A 132 18.38 2.17 13.95
CA TYR A 132 17.36 3.11 13.47
C TYR A 132 16.15 3.16 14.40
N ARG A 133 15.80 2.04 15.06
CA ARG A 133 14.68 1.94 16.02
C ARG A 133 14.71 3.01 17.10
N TYR A 134 15.90 3.48 17.51
CA TYR A 134 16.04 4.51 18.55
C TYR A 134 15.90 5.93 17.99
N LYS A 135 16.14 6.11 16.69
CA LYS A 135 15.90 7.39 16.00
C LYS A 135 14.43 7.61 15.69
N GLU A 136 13.60 6.56 15.73
CA GLU A 136 12.21 6.56 15.27
C GLU A 136 11.15 6.45 16.39
N MET A 137 11.53 6.71 17.65
CA MET A 137 10.73 6.36 18.84
C MET A 137 9.57 7.30 19.17
N LEU A 138 9.65 8.57 18.78
CA LEU A 138 8.70 9.60 19.19
C LEU A 138 8.25 10.45 18.01
N GLY A 139 6.94 10.52 17.81
CA GLY A 139 6.31 11.21 16.70
C GLY A 139 4.85 10.78 16.54
N ALA A 140 4.16 11.37 15.58
CA ALA A 140 2.81 11.01 15.20
C ALA A 140 2.53 11.46 13.76
N THR A 141 1.68 10.73 13.04
CA THR A 141 1.05 11.25 11.81
C THR A 141 -0.46 11.14 11.87
N TRP A 142 -1.12 12.07 11.20
CA TRP A 142 -2.58 12.11 11.08
C TRP A 142 -2.96 11.91 9.63
N ARG A 143 -3.84 10.94 9.37
CA ARG A 143 -4.29 10.59 8.02
C ARG A 143 -5.79 10.59 7.94
N GLN A 144 -6.37 10.99 6.80
CA GLN A 144 -7.79 10.82 6.53
C GLN A 144 -8.23 9.36 6.79
N SER A 145 -9.40 9.17 7.39
CA SER A 145 -9.98 7.83 7.58
C SER A 145 -10.64 7.36 6.28
N PRO A 146 -10.74 6.05 6.04
CA PRO A 146 -11.49 5.57 4.88
C PRO A 146 -12.99 5.89 5.02
N ALA A 147 -13.50 6.02 6.26
CA ALA A 147 -14.89 6.40 6.52
C ALA A 147 -15.20 7.83 6.06
N SER A 148 -14.24 8.76 6.09
CA SER A 148 -14.43 10.12 5.55
C SER A 148 -14.57 10.15 4.02
N HIS A 149 -14.25 9.05 3.34
CA HIS A 149 -14.36 8.88 1.90
C HIS A 149 -15.59 8.06 1.48
N CYS A 150 -16.35 7.49 2.42
CA CYS A 150 -17.56 6.72 2.13
C CYS A 150 -18.72 7.63 1.69
N LYS A 151 -19.38 7.30 0.58
CA LYS A 151 -20.69 7.85 0.22
C LYS A 151 -21.81 7.01 0.85
N ALA A 152 -23.04 7.53 0.82
CA ALA A 152 -24.21 6.79 1.28
C ALA A 152 -24.33 5.42 0.57
N GLY A 153 -24.49 4.35 1.34
CA GLY A 153 -24.57 2.97 0.82
C GLY A 153 -23.22 2.33 0.47
N GLU A 154 -22.10 3.04 0.65
CA GLU A 154 -20.77 2.47 0.48
C GLU A 154 -20.19 1.98 1.81
N ARG A 155 -19.34 0.96 1.73
CA ARG A 155 -18.50 0.48 2.84
C ARG A 155 -17.07 0.33 2.38
N HIS A 156 -16.14 0.30 3.31
CA HIS A 156 -14.72 0.11 3.02
C HIS A 156 -14.19 -1.17 3.65
N MET A 157 -13.15 -1.74 3.06
CA MET A 157 -12.37 -2.81 3.69
C MET A 157 -10.92 -2.75 3.24
N LEU A 158 -10.00 -3.20 4.10
CA LEU A 158 -8.64 -3.45 3.64
C LEU A 158 -8.67 -4.56 2.58
N MET A 159 -7.87 -4.43 1.54
CA MET A 159 -7.70 -5.48 0.52
C MET A 159 -7.28 -6.81 1.18
N ALA A 160 -6.53 -6.74 2.29
CA ALA A 160 -6.12 -7.92 3.06
C ALA A 160 -7.29 -8.75 3.61
N ALA A 161 -8.45 -8.12 3.83
CA ALA A 161 -9.64 -8.81 4.32
C ALA A 161 -10.18 -9.81 3.27
N LEU A 162 -10.02 -9.54 1.97
CA LEU A 162 -10.44 -10.46 0.92
C LEU A 162 -9.76 -11.84 1.00
N LEU A 163 -8.59 -11.89 1.63
CA LEU A 163 -7.80 -13.12 1.80
C LEU A 163 -8.17 -13.90 3.07
N GLN A 164 -9.00 -13.32 3.95
CA GLN A 164 -9.38 -13.97 5.21
C GLN A 164 -10.51 -14.96 4.97
N CYS A 165 -10.49 -16.03 5.78
CA CYS A 165 -11.54 -17.05 5.81
C CYS A 165 -12.18 -17.08 7.18
N ASP A 166 -13.45 -17.47 7.24
CA ASP A 166 -14.10 -17.86 8.48
C ASP A 166 -13.65 -19.27 8.94
N GLU A 167 -14.22 -19.74 10.05
CA GLU A 167 -13.93 -21.06 10.63
C GLU A 167 -14.32 -22.22 9.71
N SER A 168 -15.23 -22.00 8.76
CA SER A 168 -15.63 -23.00 7.76
C SER A 168 -14.70 -23.04 6.54
N GLY A 169 -13.76 -22.09 6.46
CA GLY A 169 -12.84 -21.95 5.33
C GLY A 169 -13.40 -21.15 4.16
N LYS A 170 -14.59 -20.55 4.29
CA LYS A 170 -15.17 -19.67 3.27
C LYS A 170 -14.48 -18.31 3.32
N SER A 171 -13.96 -17.85 2.18
CA SER A 171 -13.29 -16.55 2.14
C SER A 171 -14.27 -15.39 2.10
N ILE A 172 -13.82 -14.24 2.62
CA ILE A 172 -14.58 -12.99 2.49
C ILE A 172 -14.78 -12.61 1.02
N ALA A 173 -13.80 -12.86 0.14
CA ALA A 173 -13.95 -12.63 -1.30
C ALA A 173 -15.08 -13.48 -1.90
N SER A 174 -15.12 -14.77 -1.60
CA SER A 174 -16.17 -15.69 -2.03
C SER A 174 -17.56 -15.23 -1.55
N ALA A 175 -17.68 -14.86 -0.27
CA ALA A 175 -18.93 -14.34 0.29
C ALA A 175 -19.37 -13.02 -0.39
N LEU A 176 -18.44 -12.12 -0.71
CA LEU A 176 -18.75 -10.87 -1.43
C LEU A 176 -19.23 -11.13 -2.86
N ILE A 177 -18.63 -12.09 -3.55
CA ILE A 177 -19.03 -12.48 -4.90
C ILE A 177 -20.47 -13.03 -4.86
N GLU A 178 -20.79 -13.93 -3.94
CA GLU A 178 -22.13 -14.49 -3.79
C GLU A 178 -23.18 -13.40 -3.49
N GLU A 179 -22.93 -12.57 -2.48
CA GLU A 179 -23.84 -11.48 -2.07
C GLU A 179 -23.98 -10.38 -3.12
N SER A 180 -23.02 -10.26 -4.05
CA SER A 180 -23.11 -9.29 -5.14
C SER A 180 -24.12 -9.67 -6.21
N GLY A 181 -24.53 -10.95 -6.27
CA GLY A 181 -25.47 -11.48 -7.28
C GLY A 181 -24.94 -11.48 -8.71
N ILE A 182 -23.64 -11.19 -8.93
CA ILE A 182 -23.01 -11.21 -10.25
C ILE A 182 -22.02 -12.38 -10.37
N ARG A 183 -21.68 -12.74 -11.61
CA ARG A 183 -20.73 -13.84 -11.86
C ARG A 183 -19.33 -13.51 -11.32
N PRO A 184 -18.57 -14.51 -10.82
CA PRO A 184 -17.22 -14.31 -10.31
C PRO A 184 -16.28 -13.56 -11.27
N GLU A 185 -16.37 -13.85 -12.58
CA GLU A 185 -15.54 -13.19 -13.60
C GLU A 185 -15.80 -11.69 -13.69
N GLN A 186 -17.07 -11.30 -13.56
CA GLN A 186 -17.45 -9.88 -13.59
C GLN A 186 -16.99 -9.18 -12.31
N TRP A 187 -17.19 -9.80 -11.15
CA TRP A 187 -16.75 -9.23 -9.87
C TRP A 187 -15.23 -9.04 -9.84
N LEU A 188 -14.48 -10.01 -10.36
CA LEU A 188 -13.02 -9.92 -10.49
C LEU A 188 -12.59 -8.86 -11.50
N SER A 189 -13.28 -8.75 -12.64
CA SER A 189 -13.02 -7.66 -13.59
C SER A 189 -13.22 -6.29 -12.94
N GLU A 190 -14.25 -6.12 -12.11
CA GLU A 190 -14.49 -4.90 -11.33
C GLU A 190 -13.40 -4.65 -10.29
N LEU A 191 -12.94 -5.69 -9.59
CA LEU A 191 -11.81 -5.60 -8.65
C LEU A 191 -10.53 -5.14 -9.36
N PHE A 192 -10.17 -5.78 -10.47
CA PHE A 192 -8.94 -5.46 -11.23
C PHE A 192 -9.04 -4.08 -11.87
N THR A 193 -10.22 -3.69 -12.35
CA THR A 193 -10.49 -2.34 -12.86
C THR A 193 -10.31 -1.29 -11.76
N ALA A 194 -10.82 -1.55 -10.56
CA ALA A 194 -10.73 -0.62 -9.44
C ALA A 194 -9.32 -0.53 -8.81
N VAL A 195 -8.53 -1.61 -8.88
CA VAL A 195 -7.24 -1.71 -8.17
C VAL A 195 -6.04 -1.79 -9.11
N MET A 196 -6.02 -2.74 -10.04
CA MET A 196 -4.84 -3.02 -10.86
C MET A 196 -4.58 -1.92 -11.89
N VAL A 197 -5.64 -1.38 -12.51
CA VAL A 197 -5.44 -0.34 -13.53
C VAL A 197 -4.88 0.95 -12.93
N PRO A 198 -5.40 1.52 -11.83
CA PRO A 198 -4.81 2.71 -11.23
C PRO A 198 -3.34 2.52 -10.83
N LEU A 199 -3.00 1.37 -10.24
CA LEU A 199 -1.62 1.07 -9.84
C LEU A 199 -0.69 0.98 -11.05
N TYR A 200 -1.13 0.30 -12.13
CA TYR A 200 -0.33 0.18 -13.34
C TYR A 200 -0.25 1.51 -14.11
N HIS A 201 -1.31 2.32 -14.08
CA HIS A 201 -1.34 3.64 -14.69
C HIS A 201 -0.39 4.61 -13.99
N LEU A 202 -0.41 4.66 -12.65
CA LEU A 202 0.57 5.44 -11.87
C LEU A 202 2.01 5.05 -12.21
N LEU A 203 2.27 3.76 -12.34
CA LEU A 203 3.59 3.24 -12.69
C LEU A 203 4.01 3.67 -14.10
N CYS A 204 3.15 3.51 -15.11
CA CYS A 204 3.50 3.77 -16.51
C CYS A 204 3.42 5.25 -16.91
N ALA A 205 2.35 5.95 -16.54
CA ALA A 205 2.14 7.34 -16.96
C ALA A 205 2.98 8.32 -16.14
N TYR A 206 3.22 8.00 -14.86
CA TYR A 206 3.85 8.92 -13.91
C TYR A 206 5.15 8.42 -13.32
N GLY A 207 5.56 7.18 -13.63
CA GLY A 207 6.74 6.58 -13.03
C GLY A 207 6.61 6.41 -11.53
N VAL A 208 5.40 6.27 -10.98
CA VAL A 208 5.13 6.15 -9.54
C VAL A 208 4.88 4.70 -9.18
N GLY A 209 5.82 4.10 -8.46
CA GLY A 209 5.66 2.79 -7.83
C GLY A 209 5.10 2.93 -6.41
N LEU A 210 4.08 2.15 -6.11
CA LEU A 210 3.52 2.03 -4.76
C LEU A 210 3.70 0.59 -4.29
N VAL A 211 4.22 0.39 -3.08
CA VAL A 211 4.23 -0.94 -2.44
C VAL A 211 2.79 -1.36 -2.15
N ALA A 212 2.17 -1.99 -3.14
CA ALA A 212 0.73 -2.18 -3.22
C ALA A 212 0.25 -3.44 -2.48
N HIS A 213 0.84 -3.74 -1.32
CA HIS A 213 0.42 -4.90 -0.55
C HIS A 213 -0.97 -4.71 0.07
N ALA A 214 -1.63 -5.82 0.42
CA ALA A 214 -3.04 -5.81 0.78
C ALA A 214 -3.42 -4.94 2.01
N GLN A 215 -2.46 -4.59 2.88
CA GLN A 215 -2.70 -3.67 4.01
C GLN A 215 -2.64 -2.18 3.63
N ASN A 216 -2.06 -1.81 2.48
CA ASN A 216 -1.90 -0.42 2.02
C ASN A 216 -3.00 0.00 1.04
N LEU A 217 -3.89 -0.93 0.69
CA LEU A 217 -5.02 -0.67 -0.19
C LEU A 217 -6.31 -0.84 0.58
N THR A 218 -7.19 0.15 0.47
CA THR A 218 -8.57 0.05 0.96
C THR A 218 -9.50 -0.03 -0.24
N VAL A 219 -10.30 -1.08 -0.34
CA VAL A 219 -11.31 -1.25 -1.38
C VAL A 219 -12.62 -0.65 -0.87
N MET A 220 -13.20 0.24 -1.67
CA MET A 220 -14.54 0.74 -1.46
C MET A 220 -15.52 -0.18 -2.17
N LEU A 221 -16.55 -0.60 -1.46
CA LEU A 221 -17.60 -1.48 -1.93
C LEU A 221 -18.94 -0.76 -1.95
N ALA A 222 -19.76 -1.05 -2.94
CA ALA A 222 -21.19 -0.74 -2.93
C ALA A 222 -21.94 -1.99 -3.37
N GLN A 223 -23.00 -2.38 -2.65
CA GLN A 223 -23.75 -3.62 -2.94
C GLN A 223 -22.81 -4.83 -3.12
N HIS A 224 -21.84 -4.99 -2.20
CA HIS A 224 -20.85 -6.07 -2.19
C HIS A 224 -19.88 -6.10 -3.39
N ARG A 225 -19.89 -5.08 -4.26
CA ARG A 225 -19.04 -4.99 -5.46
C ARG A 225 -17.91 -3.96 -5.32
N PRO A 226 -16.69 -4.25 -5.81
CA PRO A 226 -15.59 -3.28 -5.85
C PRO A 226 -15.95 -2.06 -6.69
N LYS A 227 -15.78 -0.87 -6.11
CA LYS A 227 -16.06 0.40 -6.80
C LYS A 227 -14.80 1.19 -7.13
N ARG A 228 -13.93 1.35 -6.14
CA ARG A 228 -12.68 2.12 -6.25
C ARG A 228 -11.69 1.69 -5.18
N VAL A 229 -10.45 2.13 -5.32
CA VAL A 229 -9.40 1.95 -4.33
C VAL A 229 -9.06 3.29 -3.66
N LEU A 230 -8.82 3.26 -2.36
CA LEU A 230 -8.13 4.33 -1.63
C LEU A 230 -6.67 3.91 -1.39
N LEU A 231 -5.75 4.78 -1.76
CA LEU A 231 -4.31 4.63 -1.60
C LEU A 231 -3.86 5.31 -0.30
N LYS A 232 -2.90 4.70 0.41
CA LYS A 232 -2.34 5.25 1.66
C LYS A 232 -0.91 4.77 1.88
N ASP A 233 -0.27 5.32 2.91
CA ASP A 233 1.11 5.01 3.32
C ASP A 233 2.11 5.27 2.19
N PHE A 234 2.33 6.53 1.82
CA PHE A 234 3.36 6.90 0.83
C PHE A 234 4.75 7.01 1.46
N GLN A 235 4.81 7.34 2.75
CA GLN A 235 6.06 7.43 3.52
C GLN A 235 6.77 6.08 3.58
N GLY A 236 7.88 5.94 2.85
CA GLY A 236 8.70 4.73 2.79
C GLY A 236 8.21 3.65 1.80
N ASP A 237 7.00 3.79 1.27
CA ASP A 237 6.33 2.82 0.40
C ASP A 237 5.97 3.39 -1.00
N LEU A 238 6.28 4.68 -1.25
CA LEU A 238 6.28 5.29 -2.58
C LEU A 238 7.72 5.35 -3.12
N ARG A 239 7.89 4.98 -4.38
CA ARG A 239 9.14 5.07 -5.13
C ARG A 239 8.86 5.65 -6.51
N VAL A 240 9.88 6.21 -7.15
CA VAL A 240 9.74 6.80 -8.48
C VAL A 240 10.75 6.26 -9.48
N LEU A 241 10.40 6.32 -10.76
CA LEU A 241 11.27 5.90 -11.85
C LEU A 241 12.44 6.87 -12.01
N ASP A 242 13.64 6.33 -12.18
CA ASP A 242 14.89 7.08 -12.37
C ASP A 242 15.03 7.65 -13.80
N SER A 243 14.00 8.38 -14.25
CA SER A 243 13.92 9.01 -15.58
C SER A 243 13.31 10.42 -15.52
N GLY A 244 13.02 10.92 -14.32
CA GLY A 244 12.47 12.26 -14.10
C GLY A 244 10.98 12.40 -14.44
N VAL A 245 10.26 11.31 -14.71
CA VAL A 245 8.84 11.37 -15.10
C VAL A 245 7.98 11.94 -13.97
N ALA A 246 8.22 11.50 -12.73
CA ALA A 246 7.47 11.97 -11.57
C ALA A 246 7.72 13.47 -11.30
N GLU A 247 8.97 13.92 -11.47
CA GLU A 247 9.35 15.33 -11.36
C GLU A 247 8.65 16.19 -12.41
N ARG A 248 8.57 15.72 -13.67
CA ARG A 248 7.77 16.39 -14.72
C ARG A 248 6.28 16.41 -14.41
N ALA A 249 5.79 15.44 -13.63
CA ALA A 249 4.43 15.40 -13.10
C ALA A 249 4.23 16.23 -11.82
N GLY A 250 5.23 17.01 -11.40
CA GLY A 250 5.14 17.94 -10.28
C GLY A 250 5.40 17.32 -8.91
N LEU A 251 6.19 16.24 -8.83
CA LEU A 251 6.65 15.70 -7.55
C LEU A 251 7.27 16.82 -6.69
N PRO A 252 6.83 17.01 -5.44
CA PRO A 252 7.33 18.09 -4.58
C PRO A 252 8.84 17.99 -4.34
N ALA A 253 9.53 19.14 -4.27
CA ALA A 253 10.96 19.18 -3.94
C ALA A 253 11.27 18.63 -2.54
N SER A 254 10.31 18.72 -1.62
CA SER A 254 10.38 18.12 -0.28
C SER A 254 10.40 16.59 -0.29
N ALA A 255 10.04 15.95 -1.41
CA ALA A 255 10.07 14.50 -1.59
C ALA A 255 11.44 13.98 -2.10
N ASP A 256 12.54 14.63 -1.72
CA ASP A 256 13.91 14.22 -2.03
C ASP A 256 14.28 12.85 -1.42
N VAL A 257 13.70 12.53 -0.27
CA VAL A 257 13.84 11.23 0.42
C VAL A 257 13.18 10.04 -0.30
N VAL A 258 12.33 10.29 -1.30
CA VAL A 258 11.68 9.23 -2.08
C VAL A 258 12.71 8.48 -2.92
N LYS A 259 12.69 7.16 -2.90
CA LYS A 259 13.69 6.36 -3.62
C LYS A 259 13.45 6.40 -5.14
N ARG A 260 14.51 6.71 -5.89
CA ARG A 260 14.55 6.58 -7.35
C ARG A 260 15.03 5.17 -7.72
N LEU A 261 14.33 4.50 -8.63
CA LEU A 261 14.67 3.14 -9.08
C LEU A 261 14.58 3.04 -10.61
N PRO A 262 15.44 2.24 -11.25
CA PRO A 262 15.25 1.88 -12.66
C PRO A 262 14.03 0.96 -12.82
N SER A 263 13.51 0.87 -14.04
CA SER A 263 12.25 0.17 -14.36
C SER A 263 12.22 -1.30 -13.95
N ASN A 264 13.34 -2.00 -14.13
CA ASN A 264 13.47 -3.41 -13.76
C ASN A 264 13.33 -3.66 -12.25
N TYR A 265 13.56 -2.65 -11.40
CA TYR A 265 13.28 -2.73 -9.96
C TYR A 265 11.91 -2.16 -9.60
N LEU A 266 11.51 -1.04 -10.20
CA LEU A 266 10.25 -0.37 -9.85
C LEU A 266 9.03 -1.24 -10.16
N ILE A 267 9.08 -2.03 -11.24
CA ILE A 267 7.99 -2.95 -11.60
C ILE A 267 7.65 -3.95 -10.49
N HIS A 268 8.60 -4.28 -9.60
CA HIS A 268 8.38 -5.17 -8.47
C HIS A 268 7.45 -4.59 -7.39
N ASP A 269 7.28 -3.28 -7.32
CA ASP A 269 6.28 -2.67 -6.41
C ASP A 269 4.85 -3.13 -6.79
N LEU A 270 4.61 -3.43 -8.07
CA LEU A 270 3.36 -4.02 -8.55
C LEU A 270 3.43 -5.56 -8.65
N TYR A 271 4.47 -6.11 -9.30
CA TYR A 271 4.61 -7.55 -9.48
C TYR A 271 4.74 -8.30 -8.15
N THR A 272 5.76 -7.98 -7.37
CA THR A 272 5.98 -8.61 -6.08
C THR A 272 4.98 -8.08 -5.06
N GLY A 273 4.81 -6.75 -5.02
CA GLY A 273 3.98 -6.06 -4.04
C GLY A 273 2.48 -6.34 -4.14
N HIS A 274 1.97 -6.75 -5.31
CA HIS A 274 0.55 -7.09 -5.46
C HIS A 274 0.30 -8.45 -6.13
N CYS A 275 0.88 -8.71 -7.31
CA CYS A 275 0.57 -9.96 -8.02
C CYS A 275 1.00 -11.21 -7.21
N VAL A 276 2.22 -11.22 -6.68
CA VAL A 276 2.77 -12.38 -5.95
C VAL A 276 2.31 -12.44 -4.48
N THR A 277 2.11 -11.30 -3.84
CA THR A 277 1.81 -11.23 -2.39
C THR A 277 0.34 -11.04 -2.08
N VAL A 278 -0.51 -10.78 -3.08
CA VAL A 278 -1.96 -10.64 -2.92
C VAL A 278 -2.69 -11.57 -3.89
N LEU A 279 -2.52 -11.36 -5.20
CA LEU A 279 -3.32 -12.07 -6.21
C LEU A 279 -3.05 -13.57 -6.24
N ARG A 280 -1.80 -14.00 -6.00
CA ARG A 280 -1.47 -15.44 -5.86
C ARG A 280 -2.25 -16.12 -4.75
N PHE A 281 -2.48 -15.45 -3.62
CA PHE A 281 -3.26 -16.04 -2.52
C PHE A 281 -4.75 -15.98 -2.81
N LEU A 282 -5.22 -14.88 -3.41
CA LEU A 282 -6.62 -14.72 -3.80
C LEU A 282 -7.03 -15.75 -4.88
N SER A 283 -6.21 -15.96 -5.91
CA SER A 283 -6.47 -16.94 -6.98
C SER A 283 -6.54 -18.35 -6.42
N ALA A 284 -5.57 -18.74 -5.60
CA ALA A 284 -5.50 -20.07 -5.02
C ALA A 284 -6.69 -20.34 -4.08
N GLN A 285 -7.07 -19.34 -3.28
CA GLN A 285 -8.19 -19.47 -2.35
C GLN A 285 -9.53 -19.60 -3.10
N LEU A 286 -9.80 -18.75 -4.08
CA LEU A 286 -11.04 -18.83 -4.87
C LEU A 286 -11.12 -20.12 -5.71
N ALA A 287 -9.99 -20.62 -6.22
CA ALA A 287 -9.93 -21.90 -6.91
C ALA A 287 -10.19 -23.08 -5.98
N LYS A 288 -9.63 -23.05 -4.76
CA LYS A 288 -9.87 -24.06 -3.73
C LYS A 288 -11.35 -24.11 -3.31
N GLU A 289 -12.02 -22.96 -3.27
CA GLU A 289 -13.45 -22.85 -2.98
C GLU A 289 -14.36 -23.21 -4.17
N GLY A 290 -13.79 -23.50 -5.35
CA GLY A 290 -14.56 -23.81 -6.55
C GLY A 290 -15.27 -22.59 -7.16
N VAL A 291 -14.88 -21.37 -6.78
CA VAL A 291 -15.49 -20.12 -7.28
C VAL A 291 -15.04 -19.82 -8.72
N ILE A 292 -13.75 -19.98 -9.00
CA ILE A 292 -13.18 -19.78 -10.34
C ILE A 292 -11.84 -20.51 -10.46
N ALA A 293 -11.54 -21.11 -11.63
CA ALA A 293 -10.23 -21.71 -11.86
C ALA A 293 -9.13 -20.63 -11.93
N GLU A 294 -7.91 -20.95 -11.48
CA GLU A 294 -6.83 -19.94 -11.44
C GLU A 294 -6.51 -19.34 -12.81
N LEU A 295 -6.48 -20.16 -13.88
CA LEU A 295 -6.21 -19.64 -15.22
C LEU A 295 -7.30 -18.65 -15.67
N ASP A 296 -8.55 -18.88 -15.30
CA ASP A 296 -9.68 -17.99 -15.61
C ASP A 296 -9.62 -16.69 -14.80
N PHE A 297 -9.17 -16.76 -13.54
CA PHE A 297 -8.87 -15.57 -12.73
C PHE A 297 -7.84 -14.67 -13.41
N TYR A 298 -6.70 -15.22 -13.83
CA TYR A 298 -5.66 -14.45 -14.53
C TYR A 298 -6.10 -14.05 -15.94
N ARG A 299 -7.03 -14.80 -16.56
CA ARG A 299 -7.66 -14.41 -17.82
C ARG A 299 -8.45 -13.11 -17.68
N GLN A 300 -9.21 -12.94 -16.59
CA GLN A 300 -9.90 -11.67 -16.34
C GLN A 300 -8.92 -10.51 -16.11
N LEU A 301 -7.83 -10.76 -15.38
CA LEU A 301 -6.78 -9.76 -15.19
C LEU A 301 -6.12 -9.36 -16.53
N ALA A 302 -5.79 -10.34 -17.37
CA ALA A 302 -5.22 -10.10 -18.69
C ALA A 302 -6.16 -9.25 -19.56
N LYS A 303 -7.46 -9.59 -19.62
CA LYS A 303 -8.46 -8.80 -20.37
C LYS A 303 -8.48 -7.35 -19.91
N VAL A 304 -8.57 -7.11 -18.60
CA VAL A 304 -8.62 -5.75 -18.03
C VAL A 304 -7.34 -4.96 -18.36
N LEU A 305 -6.16 -5.57 -18.22
CA LEU A 305 -4.90 -4.90 -18.49
C LEU A 305 -4.67 -4.65 -19.99
N ARG A 306 -5.09 -5.58 -20.87
CA ARG A 306 -5.01 -5.39 -22.32
C ARG A 306 -5.97 -4.31 -22.82
N ASP A 307 -7.19 -4.25 -22.29
CA ASP A 307 -8.12 -3.15 -22.56
C ASP A 307 -7.52 -1.80 -22.14
N TYR A 308 -6.93 -1.74 -20.95
CA TYR A 308 -6.21 -0.55 -20.50
C TYR A 308 -5.05 -0.17 -21.44
N GLN A 309 -4.20 -1.12 -21.84
CA GLN A 309 -3.13 -0.85 -22.81
C GLN A 309 -3.69 -0.35 -24.15
N GLY A 310 -4.80 -0.91 -24.64
CA GLY A 310 -5.46 -0.51 -25.88
C GLY A 310 -6.04 0.91 -25.84
N ARG A 311 -6.52 1.36 -24.68
CA ARG A 311 -7.00 2.74 -24.46
C ARG A 311 -5.87 3.77 -24.33
N HIS A 312 -4.63 3.32 -24.11
CA HIS A 312 -3.45 4.17 -23.89
C HIS A 312 -2.30 3.85 -24.87
N PRO A 313 -2.51 3.94 -26.20
CA PRO A 313 -1.49 3.57 -27.18
C PRO A 313 -0.21 4.43 -27.08
N GLY A 314 -0.31 5.67 -26.59
CA GLY A 314 0.83 6.55 -26.35
C GLY A 314 1.81 6.03 -25.28
N LEU A 315 1.37 5.12 -24.41
CA LEU A 315 2.21 4.47 -23.39
C LEU A 315 2.83 3.16 -23.86
N ALA A 316 2.64 2.74 -25.12
CA ALA A 316 3.13 1.45 -25.61
C ALA A 316 4.64 1.20 -25.38
N PRO A 317 5.56 2.16 -25.59
CA PRO A 317 6.97 1.96 -25.26
C PRO A 317 7.19 1.69 -23.76
N VAL A 318 6.43 2.39 -22.91
CA VAL A 318 6.51 2.24 -21.45
C VAL A 318 5.93 0.90 -21.02
N PHE A 319 4.86 0.42 -21.66
CA PHE A 319 4.34 -0.93 -21.39
C PHE A 319 5.32 -2.04 -21.79
N ALA A 320 6.13 -1.82 -22.83
CA ALA A 320 7.17 -2.76 -23.22
C ALA A 320 8.33 -2.78 -22.21
N GLU A 321 8.68 -1.61 -21.65
CA GLU A 321 9.70 -1.50 -20.59
C GLU A 321 9.19 -2.07 -19.25
N LEU A 322 8.00 -1.64 -18.82
CA LEU A 322 7.31 -2.08 -17.61
C LEU A 322 6.32 -3.21 -17.93
N ASN A 323 6.84 -4.29 -18.51
CA ASN A 323 6.05 -5.37 -19.09
C ASN A 323 5.50 -6.33 -18.02
N LEU A 324 4.19 -6.22 -17.73
CA LEU A 324 3.45 -7.14 -16.84
C LEU A 324 3.20 -8.55 -17.44
N PHE A 325 3.41 -8.72 -18.75
CA PHE A 325 3.21 -9.96 -19.49
C PHE A 325 4.54 -10.65 -19.86
N ALA A 326 5.62 -10.38 -19.12
CA ALA A 326 6.86 -11.14 -19.30
C ALA A 326 6.62 -12.63 -18.95
N ALA A 327 7.19 -13.57 -19.70
CA ALA A 327 6.94 -15.01 -19.50
C ALA A 327 7.38 -15.51 -18.12
N LYS A 328 8.42 -14.91 -17.55
CA LYS A 328 9.00 -15.25 -16.26
C LYS A 328 9.07 -14.00 -15.37
N ILE A 329 8.89 -14.18 -14.07
CA ILE A 329 9.01 -13.14 -13.04
C ILE A 329 10.18 -13.50 -12.13
N GLU A 330 11.01 -12.52 -11.78
CA GLU A 330 12.03 -12.71 -10.75
C GLU A 330 11.39 -13.02 -9.39
N ARG A 331 11.95 -14.02 -8.69
CA ARG A 331 11.41 -14.48 -7.41
C ARG A 331 12.07 -13.73 -6.25
N VAL A 332 11.33 -12.77 -5.71
CA VAL A 332 11.70 -12.07 -4.46
C VAL A 332 11.39 -12.93 -3.24
N CYS A 333 12.42 -13.35 -2.54
CA CYS A 333 12.38 -14.27 -1.40
C CYS A 333 12.20 -13.54 -0.06
N ILE A 334 10.98 -13.08 0.23
CA ILE A 334 10.66 -12.25 1.42
C ILE A 334 11.08 -12.93 2.74
N ASN A 335 10.82 -14.23 2.90
CA ASN A 335 11.17 -14.95 4.14
C ASN A 335 12.68 -15.14 4.33
N ARG A 336 13.44 -15.34 3.24
CA ARG A 336 14.88 -15.65 3.32
C ARG A 336 15.68 -14.49 3.90
N VAL A 337 15.28 -13.25 3.59
CA VAL A 337 15.89 -12.05 4.16
C VAL A 337 15.89 -12.16 5.67
N ARG A 338 14.73 -12.46 6.26
CA ARG A 338 14.60 -12.50 7.71
C ARG A 338 15.30 -13.70 8.34
N LEU A 339 15.19 -14.87 7.71
CA LEU A 339 15.85 -16.08 8.19
C LEU A 339 17.39 -15.96 8.15
N LYS A 340 17.94 -15.14 7.26
CA LYS A 340 19.38 -14.88 7.15
C LYS A 340 19.87 -13.77 8.08
N GLU A 341 19.19 -12.62 8.08
CA GLU A 341 19.60 -11.42 8.83
C GLU A 341 19.36 -11.57 10.35
N GLY A 342 18.50 -12.50 10.77
CA GLY A 342 18.19 -12.73 12.19
C GLY A 342 17.40 -11.58 12.82
N TYR A 343 17.42 -11.48 14.15
CA TYR A 343 16.56 -10.57 14.93
C TYR A 343 17.29 -9.44 15.66
N GLY A 344 18.58 -9.25 15.37
CA GLY A 344 19.41 -8.22 16.01
C GLY A 344 19.08 -6.79 15.59
N ASP A 345 19.63 -5.84 16.34
CA ASP A 345 19.59 -4.42 16.01
C ASP A 345 20.51 -4.14 14.80
N SER A 346 20.07 -3.23 13.93
CA SER A 346 20.84 -2.78 12.76
C SER A 346 20.61 -1.28 12.55
N ALA A 347 21.61 -0.60 11.98
CA ALA A 347 21.49 0.79 11.55
C ALA A 347 20.60 0.93 10.29
N GLN A 348 20.47 -0.13 9.49
CA GLN A 348 19.72 -0.14 8.25
C GLN A 348 18.58 -1.15 8.26
N ARG A 349 17.58 -0.93 7.40
CA ARG A 349 16.49 -1.89 7.16
C ARG A 349 16.97 -3.01 6.22
N PRO A 350 16.51 -4.26 6.40
CA PRO A 350 16.90 -5.36 5.52
C PRO A 350 16.48 -5.14 4.05
N VAL A 351 17.31 -5.62 3.13
CA VAL A 351 17.06 -5.52 1.67
C VAL A 351 16.49 -6.86 1.15
N PRO A 352 15.51 -6.84 0.22
CA PRO A 352 14.99 -8.06 -0.38
C PRO A 352 16.07 -8.92 -1.06
N ILE A 353 15.95 -10.25 -0.93
CA ILE A 353 16.77 -11.21 -1.66
C ILE A 353 15.99 -11.68 -2.90
N VAL A 354 16.61 -11.62 -4.08
CA VAL A 354 16.08 -12.18 -5.32
C VAL A 354 16.82 -13.47 -5.64
N ASP A 355 16.08 -14.53 -5.97
CA ASP A 355 16.68 -15.82 -6.33
C ASP A 355 15.80 -16.62 -7.31
N GLY A 356 16.23 -16.68 -8.56
CA GLY A 356 15.60 -17.45 -9.63
C GLY A 356 14.33 -16.79 -10.20
N PHE A 357 13.63 -17.56 -11.04
CA PHE A 357 12.44 -17.11 -11.77
C PHE A 357 11.27 -18.07 -11.56
N VAL A 358 10.05 -17.54 -11.69
CA VAL A 358 8.80 -18.31 -11.72
C VAL A 358 8.02 -18.00 -13.00
N ASP A 359 7.19 -18.94 -13.45
CA ASP A 359 6.26 -18.69 -14.55
C ASP A 359 5.25 -17.59 -14.20
N ASN A 360 5.00 -16.70 -15.15
CA ASN A 360 4.02 -15.64 -14.99
C ASN A 360 2.62 -16.16 -15.36
N PRO A 361 1.69 -16.34 -14.41
CA PRO A 361 0.35 -16.82 -14.73
C PRO A 361 -0.42 -15.82 -15.61
N LEU A 362 -0.10 -14.53 -15.56
CA LEU A 362 -0.69 -13.52 -16.43
C LEU A 362 -0.26 -13.69 -17.89
N TYR A 363 1.00 -14.04 -18.13
CA TYR A 363 1.48 -14.37 -19.49
C TYR A 363 0.80 -15.63 -20.02
N LEU A 364 0.72 -16.68 -19.21
CA LEU A 364 0.04 -17.93 -19.61
C LEU A 364 -1.42 -17.66 -19.97
N ALA A 365 -2.14 -16.92 -19.14
CA ALA A 365 -3.53 -16.56 -19.42
C ALA A 365 -3.70 -15.70 -20.69
N ASP A 366 -2.77 -14.77 -20.95
CA ASP A 366 -2.76 -13.94 -22.17
C ASP A 366 -2.50 -14.75 -23.44
N CYS A 367 -1.63 -15.76 -23.38
CA CYS A 367 -1.42 -16.68 -24.50
C CYS A 367 -2.70 -17.45 -24.85
N HIS A 368 -3.41 -17.95 -23.83
CA HIS A 368 -4.68 -18.64 -24.03
C HIS A 368 -5.75 -17.71 -24.63
N LEU A 369 -5.84 -16.46 -24.17
CA LEU A 369 -6.76 -15.47 -24.73
C LEU A 369 -6.57 -15.23 -26.23
N LYS A 370 -5.32 -15.14 -26.66
CA LYS A 370 -4.97 -14.94 -28.07
C LYS A 370 -5.35 -16.16 -28.91
N ALA A 371 -5.08 -17.36 -28.41
CA ALA A 371 -5.45 -18.61 -29.09
C ALA A 371 -6.97 -18.77 -29.25
N ASP A 372 -7.76 -18.42 -28.22
CA ASP A 372 -9.23 -18.48 -28.28
C ASP A 372 -9.78 -17.48 -29.33
N SER A 373 -9.18 -16.30 -29.42
CA SER A 373 -9.57 -15.24 -30.37
C SER A 373 -9.27 -15.64 -31.83
N GLU A 374 -8.12 -16.27 -32.07
CA GLU A 374 -7.75 -16.78 -33.40
C GLU A 374 -8.63 -17.95 -33.85
N THR A 375 -9.07 -18.80 -32.92
CA THR A 375 -10.01 -19.91 -33.19
C THR A 375 -11.39 -19.36 -33.55
N THR A 376 -11.89 -18.38 -32.79
CA THR A 376 -13.20 -17.75 -33.03
C THR A 376 -13.24 -17.02 -34.38
N LEU A 377 -12.16 -16.32 -34.78
CA LEU A 377 -12.08 -15.66 -36.09
C LEU A 377 -12.07 -16.67 -37.26
N LYS A 378 -11.50 -17.87 -37.07
CA LYS A 378 -11.54 -18.93 -38.08
C LYS A 378 -12.93 -19.56 -38.21
N GLU A 379 -13.69 -19.68 -37.13
CA GLU A 379 -15.05 -20.24 -37.15
C GLU A 379 -16.10 -19.26 -37.72
N VAL A 380 -15.89 -17.94 -37.61
CA VAL A 380 -16.76 -16.91 -38.20
C VAL A 380 -16.46 -16.64 -39.69
N SER A 381 -15.32 -17.13 -40.19
CA SER A 381 -14.88 -16.96 -41.59
C SER A 381 -15.21 -18.18 -42.49
N ILE A 382 -16.01 -19.12 -41.99
CA ILE A 382 -16.58 -20.28 -42.69
C ILE A 382 -18.09 -20.06 -42.76
#